data_AF-A0A387HRR2-F1
#
_entry.id   AF-A0A387HRR2-F1
#
_cell.length_a   1.000
_cell.length_b   1.000
_cell.length_c   1.000
_cell.angle_alpha   90.00
_cell.angle_beta   90.00
_cell.angle_gamma   90.00
#
_symmetry.space_group_name_H-M   'P 1'
#
loop_
_entity.id
_entity.type
_entity.pdbx_description
1 polymer ?
#
loop_
_entity_poly.entity_id
_entity_poly.type
_entity_poly.pdbx_seq_one_letter_code
_entity_poly.pdbx_strand_id
1 'polypeptide(L)' 'MRHHIVAEQLPDGVTLKEWHMVRGEEQQSMCGRDVAEGAAELPDDAWGTDSAHPFCHTCGALYLREVP' A
#
# COMPACT_ATOMS: atom_id res chain seq x y z
N MET A 1 0.51 14.46 -6.24
CA MET A 1 0.40 13.13 -6.89
C MET A 1 -0.71 12.39 -6.19
N ARG A 2 -1.41 11.47 -6.85
CA ARG A 2 -2.40 10.63 -6.18
C ARG A 2 -1.67 9.45 -5.55
N HIS A 3 -2.00 9.13 -4.31
CA HIS A 3 -1.55 7.91 -3.64
C HIS A 3 -2.74 6.98 -3.46
N HIS A 4 -2.47 5.69 -3.37
CA HIS A 4 -3.43 4.67 -2.98
C HIS A 4 -2.67 3.53 -2.31
N ILE A 5 -3.40 2.64 -1.64
CA ILE A 5 -2.78 1.56 -0.88
C ILE A 5 -3.21 0.23 -1.47
N VAL A 6 -2.25 -0.67 -1.67
CA VAL A 6 -2.43 -1.94 -2.35
C VAL A 6 -2.05 -3.09 -1.43
N ALA A 7 -2.87 -4.13 -1.41
CA ALA A 7 -2.64 -5.32 -0.60
C ALA A 7 -1.53 -6.21 -1.20
N GLU A 8 -0.51 -6.53 -0.41
CA GLU A 8 0.33 -7.70 -0.64
C GLU A 8 -0.35 -8.92 -0.02
N GLN A 9 -0.56 -9.96 -0.82
CA GLN A 9 -1.10 -11.24 -0.35
C GLN A 9 0.03 -12.25 -0.10
N LEU A 10 -0.22 -13.20 0.80
CA LEU A 10 0.64 -14.38 0.95
C LEU A 10 0.54 -15.28 -0.30
N PRO A 11 1.45 -16.26 -0.46
CA PRO A 11 1.43 -17.17 -1.62
C PRO A 11 0.15 -18.00 -1.79
N ASP A 12 -0.74 -18.00 -0.79
CA ASP A 12 -2.07 -18.60 -0.89
C ASP A 12 -3.06 -17.77 -1.71
N GLY A 13 -2.69 -16.52 -2.07
CA GLY A 13 -3.50 -15.60 -2.88
C GLY A 13 -4.75 -15.07 -2.18
N VAL A 14 -4.90 -15.31 -0.87
CA VAL A 14 -6.11 -14.94 -0.13
C VAL A 14 -5.74 -14.16 1.13
N THR A 15 -4.71 -14.60 1.85
CA THR A 15 -4.35 -14.00 3.13
C THR A 15 -3.61 -12.69 2.90
N LEU A 16 -4.17 -11.60 3.43
CA LEU A 16 -3.49 -10.31 3.47
C LEU A 16 -2.20 -10.45 4.28
N LYS A 17 -1.08 -10.07 3.68
CA LYS A 17 0.22 -10.01 4.34
C LYS A 17 0.48 -8.61 4.91
N GLU A 18 0.40 -7.59 4.06
CA GLU A 18 0.70 -6.20 4.42
C GLU A 18 0.14 -5.24 3.35
N TRP A 19 -0.29 -4.04 3.76
CA TRP A 19 -0.67 -2.95 2.85
C TRP A 19 0.53 -2.08 2.50
N HIS A 20 0.66 -1.72 1.22
CA HIS A 20 1.73 -0.88 0.69
C HIS A 20 1.19 0.38 0.04
N MET A 21 1.89 1.50 0.22
CA MET A 21 1.55 2.75 -0.48
C MET A 21 2.13 2.74 -1.89
N VAL A 22 1.35 3.17 -2.87
CA VAL A 22 1.70 3.25 -4.29
C VAL A 22 1.43 4.66 -4.81
N ARG A 23 2.29 5.13 -5.72
CA ARG A 23 2.10 6.42 -6.41
C ARG A 23 1.35 6.21 -7.72
N GLY A 24 0.29 6.95 -7.95
CA GLY A 24 -0.43 6.95 -9.22
C GLY A 24 -0.94 5.56 -9.62
N GLU A 25 -0.45 5.03 -10.73
CA GLU A 25 -0.77 3.69 -11.28
C GLU A 25 0.50 2.82 -11.36
N GLU A 26 1.52 3.12 -10.55
CA GLU A 26 2.76 2.33 -10.52
C GLU A 26 2.48 0.91 -10.02
N GLN A 27 3.11 -0.10 -10.63
CA GLN A 27 3.07 -1.48 -10.13
C GLN A 27 4.12 -1.75 -9.05
N GLN A 28 4.71 -0.68 -8.51
CA GLN A 28 5.72 -0.74 -7.47
C GLN A 28 5.31 0.18 -6.32
N SER A 29 5.31 -0.39 -5.12
CA SER A 29 5.13 0.35 -3.88
C SER A 29 6.29 1.32 -3.62
N MET A 30 6.04 2.29 -2.76
CA MET A 30 7.06 3.26 -2.35
C MET A 30 8.28 2.60 -1.67
N CYS A 31 8.13 1.43 -1.05
CA CYS A 31 9.25 0.68 -0.47
C CYS A 31 9.99 -0.22 -1.48
N GLY A 32 9.59 -0.22 -2.75
CA GLY A 32 10.23 -0.99 -3.83
C GLY A 32 9.74 -2.43 -3.98
N ARG A 33 8.64 -2.82 -3.33
CA ARG A 33 7.96 -4.11 -3.61
C ARG A 33 7.04 -3.97 -4.80
N ASP A 34 7.06 -4.98 -5.67
CA ASP A 34 6.07 -5.11 -6.73
C ASP A 34 4.71 -5.47 -6.11
N VAL A 35 3.66 -4.82 -6.61
CA VAL A 35 2.28 -5.09 -6.23
C VAL A 35 1.59 -5.86 -7.34
N ALA A 36 0.74 -6.83 -6.98
CA ALA A 36 0.04 -7.63 -7.97
C ALA A 36 -1.03 -6.81 -8.69
N GLU A 37 -1.13 -6.95 -10.00
CA GLU A 37 -2.21 -6.36 -10.78
C GLU A 37 -3.57 -6.92 -10.31
N GLY A 38 -4.53 -6.03 -10.05
CA GLY A 38 -5.86 -6.40 -9.54
C GLY A 38 -5.89 -6.82 -8.06
N ALA A 39 -4.81 -6.59 -7.31
CA ALA A 39 -4.85 -6.71 -5.85
C ALA A 39 -5.89 -5.76 -5.24
N ALA A 40 -6.33 -6.06 -4.02
CA ALA A 40 -7.24 -5.18 -3.30
C ALA A 40 -6.61 -3.81 -3.07
N GLU A 41 -7.38 -2.75 -3.30
CA GLU A 41 -6.97 -1.36 -3.13
C GLU A 41 -7.87 -0.64 -2.13
N LEU A 42 -7.29 0.35 -1.45
CA LEU A 42 -8.00 1.30 -0.61
C LEU A 42 -7.47 2.72 -0.88
N PRO A 43 -8.26 3.76 -0.54
CA PRO A 43 -7.77 5.14 -0.59
C PRO A 43 -6.59 5.36 0.38
N ASP A 44 -5.76 6.37 0.10
CA ASP A 44 -4.60 6.71 0.91
C ASP A 44 -4.95 7.24 2.31
N ASP A 45 -6.13 7.82 2.47
CA ASP A 45 -6.66 8.27 3.77
C ASP A 45 -7.01 7.11 4.73
N ALA A 46 -7.09 5.86 4.24
CA ALA A 46 -7.22 4.68 5.08
C ALA A 46 -5.91 4.34 5.82
N TRP A 47 -4.77 4.92 5.39
CA TRP A 47 -3.47 4.66 5.98
C TRP A 47 -3.41 5.06 7.45
N GLY A 48 -2.88 4.18 8.30
CA GLY A 48 -2.83 4.41 9.75
C GLY A 48 -4.14 4.15 10.50
N THR A 49 -5.22 3.78 9.81
CA THR A 49 -6.47 3.31 10.42
C THR A 49 -6.49 1.78 10.56
N ASP A 50 -7.45 1.25 11.33
CA ASP A 50 -7.66 -0.19 11.45
C ASP A 50 -7.95 -0.88 10.10
N SER A 51 -8.51 -0.16 9.13
CA SER A 51 -8.85 -0.70 7.80
C SER A 51 -7.61 -1.08 6.98
N ALA A 52 -6.48 -0.42 7.25
CA ALA A 52 -5.21 -0.66 6.56
C ALA A 52 -4.22 -1.46 7.42
N HIS A 53 -4.65 -2.08 8.53
CA HIS A 53 -3.76 -2.87 9.37
C HIS A 53 -3.66 -4.33 8.85
N PRO A 54 -2.45 -4.92 8.70
CA PRO A 54 -1.12 -4.33 8.89
C PRO A 54 -0.63 -3.50 7.67
N PHE A 55 0.09 -2.40 7.90
CA PHE A 55 0.65 -1.54 6.85
C PHE A 55 2.17 -1.40 6.93
N CYS A 56 2.82 -1.23 5.78
CA CYS A 56 4.26 -1.10 5.67
C CYS A 56 4.77 0.23 6.23
N HIS A 57 5.44 0.21 7.38
CA HIS A 57 5.97 1.43 8.02
C HIS A 57 6.88 2.28 7.11
N THR A 58 7.67 1.66 6.24
CA THR A 58 8.55 2.38 5.29
C THR A 58 7.74 3.17 4.26
N CYS A 59 6.71 2.55 3.67
CA CYS A 59 5.79 3.22 2.77
C CYS A 59 5.13 4.42 3.45
N GLY A 60 4.68 4.26 4.70
CA GLY A 60 4.05 5.32 5.47
C GLY A 60 4.99 6.49 5.75
N ALA A 61 6.24 6.21 6.10
CA ALA A 61 7.24 7.25 6.33
C ALA A 61 7.58 8.04 5.06
N LEU A 62 7.54 7.41 3.89
CA LEU A 62 7.74 8.09 2.61
C LEU A 62 6.50 8.90 2.20
N TYR A 63 5.31 8.32 2.36
CA TYR A 63 4.03 9.00 2.10
C TYR A 63 3.91 10.30 2.88
N LEU A 64 4.18 10.27 4.20
CA LEU A 64 4.13 11.46 5.07
C LEU A 64 5.17 12.55 4.73
N ARG A 65 6.17 12.25 3.89
CA ARG A 65 7.11 13.26 3.37
C ARG A 65 6.60 13.90 2.07
N GLU A 66 5.72 13.22 1.36
CA GLU A 66 5.15 13.68 0.09
C GLU A 66 3.79 14.37 0.26
N VAL A 67 3.06 14.02 1.32
CA VAL A 67 1.78 14.63 1.68
C VAL A 67 2.00 15.70 2.76
N PRO A 68 1.44 16.91 2.61
CA PRO A 68 1.62 18.04 3.54
C PRO A 68 0.99 17.84 4.91
#